data_AF-H0ELF0-F1
#
_entry.id   AF-H0ELF0-F1
#
_cell.length_a   1.000
_cell.length_b   1.000
_cell.length_c   1.000
_cell.angle_alpha   90.00
_cell.angle_beta   90.00
_cell.angle_gamma   90.00
#
_symmetry.space_group_name_H-M   'P 1'
#
loop_
_entity.id
_entity.type
_entity.pdbx_description
1 polymer ?
#
loop_
_entity_poly.entity_id
_entity_poly.type
_entity_poly.pdbx_seq_one_letter_code
_entity_poly.pdbx_strand_id
1 'polypeptide(L)'
;MGGFYMAYLESLCRRRGWRDPLYETYRSSSGFTCLVLVNGREYQTDLAYESDGLAQENAAMRAFMVCRNFSVNGVVDTEEVEVEVEAIPSTSAAAALQHLPNKETNLALLTAKK
;
A
#
# COMPACT_ATOMS: atom_id res chain seq x y z
N MET A 1 1.67 -24.19 -14.00
CA MET A 1 2.56 -23.68 -15.06
C MET A 1 3.00 -22.31 -14.62
N GLY A 2 4.31 -22.07 -14.44
CA GLY A 2 4.81 -20.74 -14.11
C GLY A 2 4.80 -19.86 -15.34
N GLY A 3 4.37 -18.60 -15.19
CA GLY A 3 4.35 -17.62 -16.26
C GLY A 3 5.75 -17.30 -16.80
N PHE A 4 5.85 -16.87 -18.05
CA PHE A 4 7.11 -16.52 -18.69
C PHE A 4 7.86 -15.42 -17.90
N TYR A 5 7.13 -14.41 -17.45
CA TYR A 5 7.71 -13.30 -16.68
C TYR A 5 8.16 -13.72 -15.28
N MET A 6 7.55 -14.74 -14.69
CA MET A 6 7.94 -15.25 -13.37
C MET A 6 9.36 -15.86 -13.44
N ALA A 7 9.63 -16.67 -14.46
CA ALA A 7 10.95 -17.25 -14.69
C ALA A 7 12.01 -16.19 -15.02
N TYR A 8 11.63 -15.14 -15.77
CA TYR A 8 12.53 -14.01 -16.05
C TYR A 8 12.86 -13.22 -14.79
N LEU A 9 11.89 -13.03 -13.90
CA LEU A 9 12.10 -12.34 -12.63
C LEU A 9 13.05 -13.12 -11.72
N GLU A 10 12.84 -14.43 -11.60
CA GLU A 10 13.72 -15.34 -10.85
C GLU A 10 15.16 -15.29 -11.38
N SER A 11 15.32 -15.35 -12.70
CA SER A 11 16.62 -15.22 -13.37
C SER A 11 17.29 -13.86 -13.16
N LEU A 12 16.49 -12.79 -13.04
CA LEU A 12 17.00 -11.45 -12.72
C LEU A 12 17.47 -11.39 -11.26
N CYS A 13 16.69 -11.92 -10.32
CA CYS A 13 17.04 -11.95 -8.90
C CYS A 13 18.33 -12.75 -8.68
N ARG A 14 18.43 -13.93 -9.28
CA ARG A 14 19.62 -14.80 -9.21
C ARG A 14 20.89 -14.12 -9.74
N ARG A 15 20.80 -13.39 -10.86
CA ARG A 15 21.95 -12.66 -11.43
C ARG A 15 22.38 -11.46 -10.60
N ARG A 16 21.45 -10.84 -9.86
CA ARG A 16 21.73 -9.69 -8.98
C ARG A 16 22.06 -10.08 -7.53
N GLY A 17 21.94 -11.36 -7.19
CA GLY A 17 22.09 -11.84 -5.81
C GLY A 17 20.94 -11.39 -4.89
N TRP A 18 19.78 -11.05 -5.46
CA TRP A 18 18.59 -10.71 -4.69
C TRP A 18 17.88 -11.97 -4.20
N ARG A 19 17.10 -11.84 -3.12
CA ARG A 19 16.21 -12.91 -2.65
C ARG A 19 15.21 -13.29 -3.75
N ASP A 20 14.83 -14.56 -3.77
CA ASP A 20 13.82 -15.08 -4.69
C ASP A 20 12.51 -14.29 -4.57
N PRO A 21 11.83 -14.04 -5.70
CA PRO A 21 10.62 -13.25 -5.69
C PRO A 21 9.48 -14.00 -5.02
N LEU A 22 8.78 -13.30 -4.12
CA LEU A 22 7.63 -13.84 -3.40
C LEU A 22 6.36 -13.40 -4.11
N TYR A 23 5.42 -14.32 -4.26
CA TYR A 23 4.14 -14.10 -4.93
C TYR A 23 3.00 -14.31 -3.93
N GLU A 24 2.18 -13.29 -3.76
CA GLU A 24 0.97 -13.36 -2.94
C GLU A 24 -0.23 -13.01 -3.79
N THR A 25 -1.11 -13.99 -3.98
CA THR A 25 -2.35 -13.80 -4.72
C THR A 25 -3.51 -13.55 -3.78
N TYR A 26 -4.25 -12.49 -4.08
CA TYR A 26 -5.41 -12.07 -3.33
C TYR A 26 -6.65 -12.25 -4.21
N ARG A 27 -7.64 -12.93 -3.66
CA ARG A 27 -8.95 -13.07 -4.30
C ARG A 27 -9.91 -12.07 -3.68
N SER A 28 -10.46 -11.21 -4.52
CA SER A 28 -11.50 -10.25 -4.15
C SER A 28 -12.81 -10.57 -4.90
N SER A 29 -13.90 -9.95 -4.47
CA SER A 29 -15.20 -10.02 -5.17
C SER A 29 -15.14 -9.42 -6.58
N SER A 30 -14.16 -8.54 -6.85
CA SER A 30 -13.92 -7.94 -8.17
C SER A 30 -12.98 -8.74 -9.09
N GLY A 31 -12.34 -9.81 -8.58
CA GLY A 31 -11.40 -10.65 -9.34
C GLY A 31 -10.16 -11.03 -8.53
N PHE A 32 -9.05 -11.30 -9.22
CA PHE A 32 -7.78 -11.73 -8.65
C PHE A 32 -6.71 -10.67 -8.82
N THR A 33 -6.06 -10.31 -7.73
CA THR A 33 -4.88 -9.43 -7.72
C THR A 33 -3.67 -10.22 -7.26
N CYS A 34 -2.49 -9.77 -7.65
CA CYS A 34 -1.25 -10.40 -7.19
C CYS A 34 -0.26 -9.32 -6.77
N LEU A 35 0.41 -9.57 -5.65
CA LEU A 35 1.51 -8.81 -5.12
C LEU A 35 2.80 -9.61 -5.29
N VAL A 36 3.87 -8.94 -5.73
CA VAL A 36 5.18 -9.54 -5.95
C VAL A 36 6.23 -8.78 -5.17
N LEU A 37 6.93 -9.46 -4.27
CA LEU A 37 8.02 -8.88 -3.48
C LEU A 37 9.35 -9.16 -4.19
N VAL A 38 10.07 -8.10 -4.56
CA VAL A 38 11.41 -8.19 -5.17
C VAL A 38 12.35 -7.23 -4.47
N ASN A 39 13.39 -7.76 -3.84
CA ASN A 39 14.43 -6.96 -3.20
C ASN A 39 13.86 -5.90 -2.21
N GLY A 40 12.81 -6.26 -1.46
CA GLY A 40 12.14 -5.36 -0.51
C GLY A 40 11.20 -4.34 -1.14
N ARG A 41 10.89 -4.45 -2.43
CA ARG A 41 9.88 -3.64 -3.12
C ARG A 41 8.68 -4.51 -3.49
N GLU A 42 7.50 -4.00 -3.20
CA GLU A 42 6.25 -4.69 -3.45
C GLU A 42 5.64 -4.16 -4.76
N TYR A 43 5.21 -5.07 -5.61
CA TYR A 43 4.62 -4.75 -6.91
C TYR A 43 3.26 -5.42 -7.03
N GLN A 44 2.20 -4.62 -6.97
CA GLN A 44 0.83 -5.10 -7.14
C GLN A 44 0.30 -4.79 -8.54
N THR A 45 -0.62 -5.62 -9.00
CA THR A 45 -1.48 -5.35 -10.16
C THR A 45 -2.46 -4.22 -9.87
N ASP A 46 -2.54 -3.20 -10.75
CA ASP A 46 -3.49 -2.08 -10.58
C ASP A 46 -4.96 -2.50 -10.77
N LEU A 47 -5.19 -3.61 -11.47
CA LEU A 47 -6.50 -4.11 -11.84
C LEU A 47 -6.68 -5.54 -11.34
N ALA A 48 -7.92 -5.92 -11.07
CA ALA A 48 -8.29 -7.29 -10.78
C ALA A 48 -8.45 -8.09 -12.09
N TYR A 49 -7.84 -9.26 -12.15
CA TYR A 49 -7.87 -10.18 -13.30
C TYR A 49 -8.88 -11.31 -13.10
N GLU A 50 -9.26 -11.99 -14.17
CA GLU A 50 -10.20 -13.11 -14.13
C GLU A 50 -9.64 -14.38 -13.46
N SER A 51 -8.32 -14.51 -13.37
CA SER A 51 -7.64 -15.70 -12.86
C SER A 51 -6.34 -15.36 -12.13
N ASP A 52 -5.95 -16.22 -11.20
CA ASP A 52 -4.73 -16.09 -10.41
C ASP A 52 -3.46 -16.09 -11.28
N GLY A 53 -3.39 -16.95 -12.29
CA GLY A 53 -2.24 -17.00 -13.20
C GLY A 53 -2.04 -15.71 -14.01
N LEU A 54 -3.14 -15.08 -14.45
CA LEU A 54 -3.09 -13.79 -15.14
C LEU A 54 -2.61 -12.68 -14.21
N ALA A 55 -3.12 -12.66 -12.97
CA ALA A 55 -2.68 -11.68 -11.97
C ALA A 55 -1.18 -11.84 -11.67
N GLN A 56 -0.71 -13.08 -11.48
CA GLN A 56 0.70 -13.40 -11.23
C GLN A 56 1.61 -12.99 -12.39
N GLU A 57 1.25 -13.32 -13.63
CA GLU A 57 2.02 -12.98 -14.83
C GLU A 57 2.12 -11.46 -15.01
N ASN A 58 1.00 -10.73 -14.84
CA ASN A 58 0.98 -9.28 -14.97
C ASN A 58 1.78 -8.59 -13.85
N ALA A 59 1.69 -9.08 -12.62
CA ALA A 59 2.51 -8.58 -11.52
C ALA A 59 4.00 -8.82 -11.77
N ALA A 60 4.37 -10.03 -12.23
CA ALA A 60 5.73 -10.37 -12.60
C ALA A 60 6.26 -9.50 -13.75
N MET A 61 5.44 -9.22 -14.76
CA MET A 61 5.80 -8.34 -15.87
C MET A 61 6.15 -6.93 -15.37
N ARG A 62 5.30 -6.34 -14.52
CA ARG A 62 5.53 -5.01 -13.91
C ARG A 62 6.80 -5.00 -13.08
N ALA A 63 6.93 -5.96 -12.16
CA ALA A 63 8.12 -6.11 -11.33
C ALA A 63 9.38 -6.25 -12.20
N PHE A 64 9.33 -7.02 -13.29
CA PHE A 64 10.45 -7.21 -14.20
C PHE A 64 10.84 -5.93 -14.91
N MET A 65 9.86 -5.20 -15.47
CA MET A 65 10.09 -3.94 -16.18
C MET A 65 10.68 -2.86 -15.29
N VAL A 66 10.27 -2.81 -14.02
CA VAL A 66 10.84 -1.87 -13.05
C VAL A 66 12.23 -2.35 -12.61
N CYS A 67 12.36 -3.61 -12.18
CA CYS A 67 13.61 -4.16 -11.65
C CYS A 67 14.74 -4.24 -12.69
N ARG A 68 14.42 -4.45 -13.98
CA ARG A 68 15.44 -4.42 -15.04
C ARG A 68 16.04 -3.04 -15.25
N ASN A 69 15.30 -1.98 -14.94
CA ASN A 69 15.72 -0.58 -15.08
C ASN A 69 16.31 0.01 -13.79
N PHE A 70 16.20 -0.69 -12.65
CA PHE A 70 16.92 -0.35 -11.42
C PHE A 70 18.43 -0.46 -11.66
N SER A 71 19.03 0.61 -12.18
CA SER A 71 20.46 0.85 -12.09
C SER A 71 20.78 1.16 -10.63
N VAL A 72 21.93 0.68 -10.17
CA VAL A 72 22.43 0.65 -8.79
C VAL A 72 22.53 1.99 -8.04
N ASN A 73 21.96 3.10 -8.57
CA ASN A 73 22.11 4.46 -8.04
C ASN A 73 20.78 5.19 -7.83
N GLY A 74 19.77 4.53 -7.25
CA GLY A 74 18.53 5.17 -6.82
C GLY A 74 18.38 5.03 -5.32
N VAL A 75 18.71 6.09 -4.61
CA VAL A 75 18.63 6.27 -3.16
C VAL A 75 17.32 5.73 -2.56
N VAL A 76 17.44 5.32 -1.30
CA VAL A 76 16.35 4.87 -0.45
C VAL A 76 15.42 6.03 -0.14
N ASP A 77 14.29 6.14 -0.83
CA ASP A 77 13.14 6.84 -0.26
C ASP A 77 12.45 5.85 0.67
N THR A 78 12.95 5.78 1.90
CA THR A 78 12.20 5.32 3.06
C THR A 78 11.06 6.29 3.28
N GLU A 79 9.98 6.14 2.54
CA GLU A 79 8.67 6.53 3.04
C GLU A 79 8.01 5.23 3.47
N GLU A 80 8.07 4.99 4.78
CA GLU A 80 7.24 4.00 5.44
C GLU A 80 5.80 4.38 5.10
N VAL A 81 5.20 3.71 4.11
CA VAL A 81 3.78 3.81 3.88
C VAL A 81 3.13 3.04 5.02
N GLU A 82 2.84 3.75 6.10
CA GLU A 82 1.87 3.31 7.10
C GLU A 82 0.56 3.12 6.35
N VAL A 83 0.25 1.85 6.02
CA VAL A 83 -1.05 1.45 5.53
C VAL A 83 -2.06 1.73 6.64
N GLU A 84 -2.65 2.92 6.62
CA GLU A 84 -3.86 3.18 7.37
C GLU A 84 -4.97 2.34 6.74
N VAL A 85 -5.16 1.14 7.30
CA VAL A 85 -6.34 0.31 7.05
C VAL A 85 -7.54 1.07 7.60
N GLU A 86 -8.09 1.98 6.79
CA GLU A 86 -9.37 2.61 7.11
C GLU A 86 -10.43 1.50 7.05
N ALA A 87 -10.82 1.05 8.24
CA ALA A 87 -11.84 0.04 8.42
C ALA A 87 -13.14 0.50 7.74
N ILE A 88 -13.63 -0.31 6.81
CA ILE A 88 -15.01 -0.27 6.30
C ILE A 88 -15.99 0.01 7.45
N PRO A 89 -16.75 1.13 7.45
CA PRO A 89 -17.69 1.41 8.53
C PRO A 89 -18.86 0.43 8.47
N SER A 90 -18.76 -0.64 9.26
CA SER A 90 -19.89 -1.48 9.60
C SER A 90 -20.82 -0.68 10.51
N THR A 91 -22.00 -0.36 9.99
CA THR A 91 -23.06 0.34 10.71
C THR A 91 -23.47 -0.42 11.97
N SER A 92 -23.40 0.23 13.15
CA SER A 92 -24.26 -0.09 14.28
C SER A 92 -24.24 1.03 15.33
N ALA A 93 -25.38 1.71 15.42
CA ALA A 93 -26.07 2.23 16.59
C ALA A 93 -25.29 2.73 17.84
N ALA A 94 -25.70 3.95 18.21
CA ALA A 94 -25.95 4.44 19.57
C ALA A 94 -24.81 5.16 20.32
N ALA A 95 -25.25 6.23 20.99
CA ALA A 95 -24.57 7.03 22.03
C ALA A 95 -23.50 8.00 21.50
N ALA A 96 -23.46 9.29 21.85
CA ALA A 96 -24.20 10.03 22.86
C ALA A 96 -24.19 11.52 22.49
N LEU A 97 -25.38 12.13 22.53
CA LEU A 97 -25.54 13.51 22.94
C LEU A 97 -24.76 13.73 24.25
N GLN A 98 -23.96 14.79 24.35
CA GLN A 98 -23.73 15.62 25.55
C GLN A 98 -22.50 16.54 25.34
N HIS A 99 -22.72 17.78 24.88
CA HIS A 99 -21.82 18.87 25.27
C HIS A 99 -22.49 20.24 25.29
N LEU A 100 -23.21 20.48 26.38
CA LEU A 100 -23.31 21.75 27.12
C LEU A 100 -23.37 21.33 28.60
N PRO A 101 -22.95 22.13 29.61
CA PRO A 101 -22.69 23.58 29.58
C PRO A 101 -21.48 24.03 30.46
N ASN A 102 -21.33 25.37 30.62
CA ASN A 102 -20.77 26.10 31.78
C ASN A 102 -19.23 26.25 31.87
N LYS A 103 -18.63 27.39 32.27
CA LYS A 103 -19.12 28.67 32.78
C LYS A 103 -17.90 29.61 33.01
N GLU A 104 -18.05 30.86 32.58
CA GLU A 104 -17.56 32.14 33.14
C GLU A 104 -16.27 32.17 34.00
N THR A 105 -15.31 33.02 33.61
CA THR A 105 -14.58 34.06 34.40
C THR A 105 -13.27 34.39 33.67
N ASN A 106 -13.03 35.60 33.17
CA ASN A 106 -12.66 36.74 34.00
C ASN A 106 -12.89 38.06 33.25
N LEU A 107 -13.73 38.88 33.85
CA LEU A 107 -13.77 40.32 33.77
C LEU A 107 -12.62 40.88 34.61
N ALA A 108 -11.74 41.72 34.06
CA ALA A 108 -11.18 42.89 34.76
C ALA A 108 -10.21 43.68 33.87
N LEU A 109 -10.53 44.98 33.75
CA LEU A 109 -9.63 46.14 33.68
C LEU A 109 -8.60 46.18 32.52
N LEU A 110 -8.54 47.22 31.69
CA LEU A 110 -8.40 48.63 32.03
C LEU A 110 -9.02 49.48 30.90
N THR A 111 -10.06 50.28 31.19
CA THR A 111 -9.98 51.73 31.40
C THR A 111 -9.19 52.54 30.36
N ALA A 112 -9.97 53.31 29.59
CA ALA A 112 -9.87 54.76 29.43
C ALA A 112 -8.71 55.39 28.63
N LYS A 113 -9.11 56.46 27.89
CA LYS A 113 -8.33 57.41 27.07
C LYS A 113 -8.14 56.90 25.63
N LYS A 114 -8.65 57.53 24.58
CA LYS A 114 -9.00 58.93 24.31
C LYS A 114 -9.89 58.98 23.07
#